data_AF-A0AA38GCP0-F1
#
_entry.id   AF-A0AA38GCP0-F1
#
_cell.length_a   1.000
_cell.length_b   1.000
_cell.length_c   1.000
_cell.angle_alpha   90.00
_cell.angle_beta   90.00
_cell.angle_gamma   90.00
#
_symmetry.space_group_name_H-M   'P 1'
#
loop_
_entity.id
_entity.type
_entity.pdbx_description
1 polymer ?
#
loop_
_entity_poly.entity_id
_entity_poly.type
_entity_poly.pdbx_seq_one_letter_code
_entity_poly.pdbx_strand_id
1 'polypeptide(L)'
;LHYLNLSWNSFDGPIQTSLTKLKNLEDIDLSRNNLSGAIPVAFTEMKTLKHINLSSNRLTGEVPKGGVFVTLAETTVGENPGLCGTWINLQPCPHSKHKHHPFSKK
;
A
#
# COMPACT_ATOMS: atom_id res chain seq x y z
N LEU A 1 -16.48 -11.74 -8.57
CA LEU A 1 -16.51 -10.72 -7.51
C LEU A 1 -15.95 -9.43 -8.10
N HIS A 2 -16.72 -8.35 -8.08
CA HIS A 2 -16.33 -7.03 -8.63
C HIS A 2 -16.03 -6.01 -7.51
N TYR A 3 -16.71 -6.12 -6.38
CA TYR A 3 -16.57 -5.21 -5.23
C TYR A 3 -16.30 -6.02 -3.98
N LEU A 4 -15.31 -5.60 -3.20
CA LEU A 4 -15.00 -6.20 -1.90
C LEU A 4 -14.88 -5.09 -0.85
N ASN A 5 -15.87 -5.00 0.03
CA ASN A 5 -15.84 -4.08 1.16
C ASN A 5 -15.63 -4.86 2.45
N LEU A 6 -14.48 -4.64 3.08
CA LEU A 6 -14.08 -5.17 4.39
C LEU A 6 -13.77 -4.03 5.37
N SER A 7 -14.24 -2.82 5.08
CA SER A 7 -14.01 -1.64 5.92
C SER A 7 -14.68 -1.78 7.30
N TRP A 8 -14.25 -0.97 8.27
CA TRP A 8 -14.82 -0.93 9.62
C TRP A 8 -14.82 -2.28 10.33
N ASN A 9 -13.69 -2.96 10.27
CA ASN A 9 -13.47 -4.22 10.98
C ASN A 9 -12.24 -4.10 11.89
N SER A 10 -11.91 -5.20 12.57
CA SER A 10 -10.71 -5.32 13.40
C SER A 10 -9.64 -6.22 12.77
N PHE A 11 -9.62 -6.36 11.45
CA PHE A 11 -8.63 -7.20 10.77
C PHE A 11 -7.23 -6.67 11.04
N ASP A 12 -6.31 -7.57 11.37
CA ASP A 12 -4.92 -7.27 11.69
C ASP A 12 -3.96 -8.07 10.79
N GLY A 13 -2.66 -7.85 11.02
CA GLY A 13 -1.63 -8.47 10.19
C GLY A 13 -1.52 -7.86 8.79
N PRO A 14 -0.75 -8.51 7.89
CA PRO A 14 -0.48 -7.98 6.56
C PRO A 14 -1.62 -8.22 5.57
N ILE A 15 -1.74 -7.31 4.60
CA ILE A 15 -2.60 -7.52 3.42
C ILE A 15 -2.06 -8.71 2.64
N GLN A 16 -2.86 -9.78 2.52
CA GLN A 16 -2.44 -10.98 1.82
C GLN A 16 -2.48 -10.81 0.30
N THR A 17 -1.43 -11.29 -0.38
CA THR A 17 -1.35 -11.31 -1.85
C THR A 17 -2.39 -12.22 -2.51
N SER A 18 -3.05 -13.09 -1.75
CA SER A 18 -4.15 -13.94 -2.21
C SER A 18 -5.32 -13.13 -2.81
N LEU A 19 -5.52 -11.89 -2.38
CA LEU A 19 -6.52 -10.97 -2.95
C LEU A 19 -6.31 -10.72 -4.46
N THR A 20 -5.08 -10.84 -4.96
CA THR A 20 -4.76 -10.70 -6.40
C THR A 20 -5.28 -11.84 -7.27
N LYS A 21 -5.79 -12.92 -6.66
CA LYS A 21 -6.45 -14.01 -7.37
C LYS A 21 -7.86 -13.63 -7.80
N LEU A 22 -8.44 -12.56 -7.25
CA LEU A 22 -9.75 -12.04 -7.64
C LEU A 22 -9.63 -11.23 -8.94
N LYS A 23 -9.55 -11.93 -10.08
CA LYS A 23 -9.22 -11.34 -11.39
C LYS A 23 -10.23 -10.31 -11.93
N ASN A 24 -11.46 -10.32 -11.42
CA ASN A 24 -12.52 -9.40 -11.84
C ASN A 24 -12.79 -8.29 -10.83
N LEU A 25 -11.95 -8.15 -9.80
CA LEU A 25 -12.16 -7.15 -8.75
C LEU A 25 -11.86 -5.75 -9.29
N GLU A 26 -12.84 -4.86 -9.15
CA GLU A 26 -12.79 -3.47 -9.60
C GLU A 26 -12.64 -2.49 -8.44
N ASP A 27 -13.17 -2.86 -7.27
CA ASP A 27 -13.15 -2.01 -6.09
C ASP A 27 -12.81 -2.82 -4.84
N ILE A 28 -11.91 -2.30 -4.02
CA ILE A 28 -11.57 -2.87 -2.73
C ILE A 28 -11.50 -1.79 -1.66
N ASP A 29 -12.32 -1.94 -0.62
CA ASP A 29 -12.27 -1.10 0.57
C ASP A 29 -11.81 -1.94 1.77
N LEU A 30 -10.58 -1.67 2.24
CA LEU A 30 -9.99 -2.24 3.45
C LEU A 30 -9.82 -1.18 4.55
N SER A 31 -10.43 -0.01 4.39
CA SER A 31 -10.23 1.12 5.31
C SER A 31 -10.72 0.83 6.72
N ARG A 32 -10.19 1.55 7.71
CA ARG A 32 -10.64 1.46 9.12
C ARG A 32 -10.55 0.03 9.65
N ASN A 33 -9.34 -0.50 9.60
CA ASN A 33 -8.94 -1.78 10.17
C ASN A 33 -7.63 -1.60 10.98
N ASN A 34 -7.07 -2.70 11.48
CA ASN A 34 -5.76 -2.75 12.14
C ASN A 34 -4.68 -3.37 11.22
N LEU A 35 -4.86 -3.34 9.89
CA LEU A 35 -3.92 -3.94 8.94
C LEU A 35 -2.57 -3.25 9.05
N SER A 36 -1.50 -4.03 8.91
CA SER A 36 -0.12 -3.59 9.16
C SER A 36 0.85 -4.10 8.10
N GLY A 37 2.10 -3.64 8.14
CA GLY A 37 3.10 -4.02 7.14
C GLY A 37 2.94 -3.28 5.82
N ALA A 38 3.56 -3.80 4.77
CA ALA A 38 3.64 -3.13 3.47
C ALA A 38 2.41 -3.38 2.59
N ILE A 39 2.09 -2.40 1.74
CA ILE A 39 1.11 -2.57 0.67
C ILE A 39 1.70 -3.52 -0.38
N PRO A 40 1.01 -4.62 -0.74
CA PRO A 40 1.54 -5.55 -1.74
C PRO A 40 1.70 -4.91 -3.12
N VAL A 41 2.91 -4.93 -3.66
CA VAL A 41 3.19 -4.45 -5.03
C VAL A 41 2.37 -5.19 -6.09
N ALA A 42 1.93 -6.42 -5.81
CA ALA A 42 1.10 -7.23 -6.69
C ALA A 42 -0.27 -6.60 -7.01
N PHE A 43 -0.75 -5.63 -6.20
CA PHE A 43 -1.95 -4.84 -6.55
C PHE A 43 -1.75 -3.96 -7.79
N THR A 44 -0.50 -3.64 -8.15
CA THR A 44 -0.19 -2.92 -9.39
C THR A 44 -0.50 -3.75 -10.64
N GLU A 45 -0.56 -5.08 -10.52
CA GLU A 45 -0.79 -6.01 -11.62
C GLU A 45 -2.28 -6.31 -11.85
N MET A 46 -3.16 -5.85 -10.95
CA MET A 46 -4.61 -6.08 -11.05
C MET A 46 -5.23 -5.13 -12.08
N LYS A 47 -5.22 -5.54 -13.35
CA LYS A 47 -5.70 -4.73 -14.50
C LYS A 47 -7.16 -4.26 -14.41
N THR A 48 -7.98 -4.98 -13.64
CA THR A 48 -9.41 -4.68 -13.45
C THR A 48 -9.67 -3.75 -12.28
N LEU A 49 -8.71 -3.61 -11.35
CA LEU A 49 -8.86 -2.83 -10.13
C LEU A 49 -8.78 -1.33 -10.45
N LYS A 50 -9.85 -0.61 -10.15
CA LYS A 50 -10.05 0.81 -10.44
C LYS A 50 -9.99 1.66 -9.18
N HIS A 51 -10.52 1.15 -8.07
CA HIS A 51 -10.51 1.83 -6.79
C HIS A 51 -9.95 0.93 -5.70
N ILE A 52 -9.21 1.55 -4.81
CA ILE A 52 -8.70 0.94 -3.61
C ILE A 52 -8.82 1.96 -2.48
N ASN A 53 -9.21 1.54 -1.29
CA ASN A 53 -9.19 2.35 -0.09
C ASN A 53 -8.52 1.57 1.05
N LEU A 54 -7.38 2.08 1.50
CA LEU A 54 -6.53 1.52 2.56
C LEU A 54 -6.42 2.46 3.76
N SER A 55 -7.21 3.53 3.79
CA SER A 55 -7.12 4.57 4.82
C SER A 55 -7.41 4.06 6.23
N SER A 56 -6.92 4.77 7.23
CA SER A 56 -7.14 4.46 8.66
C SER A 56 -6.73 3.01 8.99
N ASN A 57 -5.47 2.68 8.71
CA ASN A 57 -4.83 1.41 9.07
C ASN A 57 -3.46 1.68 9.71
N ARG A 58 -2.66 0.63 9.94
CA ARG A 58 -1.30 0.69 10.49
C ARG A 58 -0.27 0.29 9.42
N LEU A 59 -0.54 0.58 8.16
CA LEU A 59 0.33 0.23 7.03
C LEU A 59 1.62 1.06 7.06
N THR A 60 2.69 0.47 6.54
CA THR A 60 4.05 1.02 6.60
C THR A 60 4.80 0.85 5.29
N GLY A 61 5.80 1.69 5.04
CA GLY A 61 6.70 1.57 3.89
C GLY A 61 6.27 2.37 2.67
N GLU A 62 6.97 2.17 1.55
CA GLU A 62 6.72 2.93 0.33
C GLU A 62 5.43 2.49 -0.35
N VAL A 63 4.58 3.47 -0.71
CA VAL A 63 3.39 3.20 -1.50
C VAL A 63 3.79 2.81 -2.94
N PRO A 64 3.29 1.69 -3.49
CA PRO A 64 3.64 1.24 -4.84
C PRO A 64 3.37 2.31 -5.91
N LYS A 65 4.25 2.36 -6.91
CA LYS A 65 4.15 3.26 -8.06
C LYS A 65 3.69 2.46 -9.27
N GLY A 66 2.37 2.32 -9.47
CA GLY A 66 1.83 1.58 -10.62
C GLY A 66 0.39 1.09 -10.45
N GLY A 67 -0.23 0.65 -11.54
CA GLY A 67 -1.60 0.15 -11.57
C GLY A 67 -2.59 1.12 -10.93
N VAL A 68 -3.42 0.61 -10.02
CA VAL A 68 -4.42 1.40 -9.27
C VAL A 68 -3.81 2.57 -8.48
N PHE A 69 -2.50 2.51 -8.18
CA PHE A 69 -1.83 3.55 -7.41
C PHE A 69 -1.35 4.74 -8.26
N VAL A 70 -1.46 4.70 -9.59
CA VAL A 70 -1.05 5.84 -10.44
C VAL A 70 -1.98 7.04 -10.24
N THR A 71 -3.26 6.78 -9.98
CA THR A 71 -4.28 7.81 -9.74
C THR A 71 -4.63 7.87 -8.25
N LEU A 72 -3.61 7.88 -7.39
CA LEU A 72 -3.82 7.95 -5.94
C LEU A 72 -4.48 9.28 -5.56
N ALA A 73 -5.74 9.20 -5.12
CA ALA A 73 -6.30 10.23 -4.27
C ALA A 73 -5.68 10.11 -2.88
N GLU A 74 -5.37 11.23 -2.26
CA GLU A 74 -4.83 11.29 -0.88
C GLU A 74 -5.65 10.45 0.12
N THR A 75 -6.97 10.44 -0.06
CA THR A 75 -7.93 9.72 0.78
C THR A 75 -7.77 8.20 0.73
N THR A 76 -7.11 7.65 -0.29
CA THR A 76 -6.94 6.21 -0.46
C THR A 76 -5.96 5.60 0.53
N VAL A 77 -4.91 6.32 0.94
CA VAL A 77 -3.87 5.81 1.86
C VAL A 77 -3.74 6.65 3.12
N GLY A 78 -4.57 7.69 3.29
CA GLY A 78 -4.56 8.57 4.44
C GLY A 78 -4.68 7.85 5.78
N GLU A 79 -4.29 8.53 6.86
CA GLU A 79 -4.33 7.97 8.22
C GLU A 79 -3.55 6.64 8.37
N ASN A 80 -2.44 6.49 7.63
CA ASN A 80 -1.43 5.44 7.83
C ASN A 80 -0.08 6.09 8.12
N PRO A 81 0.30 6.33 9.40
CA PRO A 81 1.45 7.15 9.76
C PRO A 81 2.81 6.57 9.35
N GLY A 82 2.87 5.27 9.05
CA GLY A 82 4.10 4.61 8.62
C GLY A 82 4.30 4.57 7.10
N LEU A 83 3.32 5.04 6.30
CA LEU A 83 3.46 5.11 4.86
C LEU A 83 4.32 6.30 4.45
N CYS A 84 5.08 6.10 3.38
CA CYS A 84 5.95 7.11 2.80
C CYS A 84 5.91 7.00 1.28
N GLY A 85 6.40 8.02 0.57
CA GLY A 85 6.49 7.98 -0.88
C GLY A 85 6.60 9.36 -1.51
N THR A 86 6.41 9.41 -2.82
CA THR A 86 6.47 10.65 -3.62
C THR A 86 5.10 11.31 -3.79
N TRP A 87 4.06 10.80 -3.13
CA TRP A 87 2.70 11.34 -3.21
C TRP A 87 2.56 12.59 -2.35
N ILE A 88 1.73 13.55 -2.81
CA ILE A 88 1.69 14.95 -2.35
C ILE A 88 1.60 15.12 -0.82
N ASN A 89 1.00 14.16 -0.10
CA ASN A 89 0.77 14.22 1.35
C ASN A 89 1.44 13.08 2.13
N LEU A 90 2.38 12.36 1.52
CA LEU A 90 3.24 11.42 2.22
C LEU A 90 4.62 12.02 2.44
N GLN A 91 5.21 11.72 3.59
CA GLN A 91 6.61 12.02 3.83
C GLN A 91 7.47 11.21 2.84
N PRO A 92 8.56 11.76 2.31
CA PRO A 92 9.52 10.99 1.53
C PRO A 92 10.02 9.80 2.34
N CYS A 93 10.18 8.64 1.67
CA CYS A 93 10.71 7.48 2.37
C CYS A 93 12.14 7.74 2.86
N PRO A 94 12.46 7.36 4.12
CA PRO A 94 13.82 7.44 4.59
C PRO A 94 14.66 6.56 3.68
N HIS A 95 15.62 7.17 2.97
CA HIS A 95 16.58 6.40 2.19
C HIS A 95 17.27 5.44 3.15
N SER A 96 17.11 4.13 2.91
CA SER A 96 17.97 3.16 3.55
C SER A 96 19.39 3.60 3.26
N LYS A 97 20.13 4.00 4.29
CA LYS A 97 21.56 4.26 4.14
C LYS A 97 22.13 2.99 3.54
N HIS A 98 22.45 3.01 2.25
CA HIS A 98 23.43 2.09 1.72
C HIS A 98 24.62 2.22 2.67
N LYS A 99 24.92 1.14 3.41
CA LYS A 99 26.17 1.05 4.15
C LYS A 99 27.26 1.28 3.10
N HIS A 100 27.80 2.50 3.05
CA HIS A 100 29.08 2.73 2.41
C HIS A 100 30.06 1.85 3.16
N HIS A 101 30.37 0.70 2.57
CA HIS A 101 31.54 -0.07 2.94
C HIS A 101 32.73 0.88 2.73
N PRO A 102 33.48 1.25 3.77
CA PRO A 102 34.70 2.01 3.54
C PRO A 102 35.63 1.10 2.73
N PHE A 103 35.94 1.52 1.50
CA PHE A 103 37.02 0.92 0.74
C PHE A 103 38.29 1.05 1.59
N SER A 104 38.73 -0.08 2.13
CA SER A 104 40.03 -0.22 2.78
C SER A 104 41.09 0.09 1.73
N LYS A 105 41.78 1.23 1.87
CA LYS A 105 42.97 1.52 1.09
C LYS A 105 44.05 0.48 1.45
N LYS A 106 44.52 -0.26 0.46
CA LYS A 106 45.86 -0.83 0.43
C LYS A 106 46.69 0.05 -0.51
#